data_AF-A0A453PZB9-F1
#
_entry.id   AF-A0A453PZB9-F1
#
_cell.length_a   1.000
_cell.length_b   1.000
_cell.length_c   1.000
_cell.angle_alpha   90.00
_cell.angle_beta   90.00
_cell.angle_gamma   90.00
#
_symmetry.space_group_name_H-M   'P 1'
#
loop_
_entity.id
_entity.type
_entity.pdbx_description
1 polymer ?
#
loop_
_entity_poly.entity_id
_entity_poly.type
_entity_poly.pdbx_seq_one_letter_code
_entity_poly.pdbx_strand_id
1 'polypeptide(L)'
;AEVFNCGRGVWEIIPGMWQLDVPPNQIVAVAGRLFSSGDCLNSWKGHVEVYDGELNIWSVMDHSALSDLALLASNLPPSAQQLYLTMAVVGTRLFFLAGYEIAGDDDESFRTVSLVHSYDTSAAPGLAPAWSSFQPKMDHDNNVEDGSKELFSQCCSVQLSS
;
A
#
# COMPACT_ATOMS: atom_id res chain seq x y z
N ALA A 1 11.55 -16.26 -10.66
CA ALA A 1 10.77 -15.16 -11.23
C ALA A 1 11.08 -15.00 -12.70
N GLU A 2 10.13 -14.54 -13.50
CA GLU A 2 10.39 -14.07 -14.86
C GLU A 2 10.64 -12.56 -14.83
N VAL A 3 11.70 -12.11 -15.47
CA VAL A 3 12.07 -10.69 -15.58
C VAL A 3 12.34 -10.36 -17.04
N PHE A 4 11.73 -9.29 -17.53
CA PHE A 4 11.93 -8.84 -18.91
C PHE A 4 13.17 -7.96 -19.02
N ASN A 5 14.14 -8.40 -19.82
CA ASN A 5 15.34 -7.62 -20.12
C ASN A 5 15.07 -6.69 -21.31
N CYS A 6 14.84 -5.41 -21.05
CA CYS A 6 14.55 -4.41 -22.10
C CYS A 6 15.68 -4.25 -23.13
N GLY A 7 16.95 -4.42 -22.71
CA GLY A 7 18.10 -4.26 -23.61
C GLY A 7 18.24 -5.41 -24.62
N ARG A 8 17.78 -6.61 -24.24
CA ARG A 8 17.84 -7.83 -25.08
C ARG A 8 16.49 -8.20 -25.71
N GLY A 9 15.38 -7.66 -25.20
CA GLY A 9 14.04 -7.99 -25.64
C GLY A 9 13.59 -9.41 -25.30
N VAL A 10 14.08 -9.99 -24.19
CA VAL A 10 13.79 -11.37 -23.80
C VAL A 10 13.36 -11.47 -22.34
N TRP A 11 12.52 -12.46 -22.04
CA TRP A 11 12.23 -12.88 -20.68
C TRP A 11 13.35 -13.79 -20.17
N GLU A 12 13.85 -13.50 -18.98
CA GLU A 12 14.87 -14.27 -18.27
C GLU A 12 14.29 -14.81 -16.97
N ILE A 13 14.79 -15.96 -16.52
CA ILE A 13 14.41 -16.53 -15.22
C ILE A 13 15.46 -16.13 -14.20
N ILE A 14 15.04 -15.46 -13.11
CA ILE A 14 15.83 -15.26 -11.89
C ILE A 14 15.43 -16.33 -10.87
N PRO A 15 16.26 -17.37 -10.65
CA PRO A 15 16.01 -18.38 -9.62
C PRO A 15 16.05 -17.74 -8.23
N GLY A 16 15.20 -18.20 -7.30
CA GLY A 16 15.22 -17.71 -5.91
C GLY A 16 14.37 -16.47 -5.63
N MET A 17 14.17 -15.58 -6.61
CA MET A 17 13.45 -14.31 -6.39
C MET A 17 12.01 -14.46 -5.84
N TRP A 18 11.33 -15.57 -6.10
CA TRP A 18 9.99 -15.88 -5.57
C TRP A 18 9.98 -17.04 -4.56
N GLN A 19 11.11 -17.40 -3.96
CA GLN A 19 11.14 -18.41 -2.88
C GLN A 19 10.59 -17.81 -1.58
N LEU A 20 9.32 -17.45 -1.60
CA LEU A 20 8.54 -16.98 -0.47
C LEU A 20 7.52 -18.05 -0.11
N ASP A 21 7.28 -18.27 1.18
CA ASP A 21 6.28 -19.24 1.65
C ASP A 21 4.86 -18.85 1.19
N VAL A 22 4.59 -17.54 1.13
CA VAL A 22 3.33 -16.96 0.65
C VAL A 22 3.64 -15.94 -0.44
N PRO A 23 3.11 -16.10 -1.67
CA PRO A 23 3.35 -15.17 -2.76
C PRO A 23 2.80 -13.76 -2.47
N PRO A 24 3.53 -12.70 -2.86
CA PRO A 24 3.06 -11.32 -2.73
C PRO A 24 1.87 -11.06 -3.66
N ASN A 25 0.92 -10.23 -3.21
CA ASN A 25 -0.26 -9.84 -4.00
C ASN A 25 -0.02 -8.54 -4.79
N GLN A 26 0.78 -7.63 -4.24
CA GLN A 26 1.12 -6.36 -4.88
C GLN A 26 2.61 -6.11 -4.80
N ILE A 27 3.20 -5.73 -5.94
CA ILE A 27 4.61 -5.38 -6.04
C ILE A 27 4.73 -4.09 -6.83
N VAL A 28 5.54 -3.17 -6.33
CA VAL A 28 5.86 -1.91 -6.99
C VAL A 28 7.36 -1.70 -7.09
N ALA A 29 7.80 -0.95 -8.10
CA ALA A 29 9.21 -0.60 -8.28
C ALA A 29 9.50 0.81 -7.76
N VAL A 30 10.49 0.95 -6.88
CA VAL A 30 10.99 2.24 -6.36
C VAL A 30 12.50 2.26 -6.48
N ALA A 31 13.04 3.25 -7.20
CA ALA A 31 14.49 3.44 -7.36
C ALA A 31 15.26 2.13 -7.72
N GLY A 32 14.71 1.33 -8.63
CA GLY A 32 15.32 0.07 -9.09
C GLY A 32 15.17 -1.13 -8.15
N ARG A 33 14.46 -0.98 -7.02
CA ARG A 33 14.15 -2.06 -6.07
C ARG A 33 12.67 -2.40 -6.12
N LEU A 34 12.32 -3.65 -5.79
CA LEU A 34 10.93 -4.10 -5.72
C LEU A 34 10.44 -4.07 -4.28
N PHE A 35 9.21 -3.60 -4.07
CA PHE A 35 8.59 -3.49 -2.75
C PHE A 35 7.27 -4.26 -2.72
N SER A 36 6.97 -4.90 -1.60
CA SER A 36 5.73 -5.63 -1.33
C SER A 36 5.20 -5.29 0.06
N SER A 37 3.89 -5.35 0.27
CA SER A 37 3.23 -5.00 1.54
C SER A 37 2.13 -5.96 1.98
N GLY A 38 1.85 -6.97 1.16
CA GLY A 38 0.76 -7.92 1.34
C GLY A 38 0.98 -9.16 0.49
N ASP A 39 0.13 -10.14 0.67
CA ASP A 39 0.25 -11.45 0.06
C ASP A 39 -1.13 -11.98 -0.35
N CYS A 40 -1.17 -13.17 -0.94
CA CYS A 40 -2.42 -13.76 -1.42
C CYS A 40 -3.42 -14.13 -0.30
N LEU A 41 -3.01 -14.05 0.98
CA LEU A 41 -3.86 -14.29 2.14
C LEU A 41 -4.27 -12.99 2.84
N ASN A 42 -3.42 -11.96 2.81
CA ASN A 42 -3.61 -10.72 3.53
C ASN A 42 -3.29 -9.50 2.65
N SER A 43 -4.24 -8.58 2.52
CA SER A 43 -4.03 -7.29 1.85
C SER A 43 -2.92 -6.46 2.51
N TRP A 44 -2.84 -6.51 3.84
CA TRP A 44 -1.76 -5.97 4.66
C TRP A 44 -1.23 -7.07 5.59
N LYS A 45 0.06 -7.39 5.50
CA LYS A 45 0.67 -8.45 6.33
C LYS A 45 1.45 -7.96 7.55
N GLY A 46 1.39 -6.66 7.82
CA GLY A 46 2.01 -6.05 9.00
C GLY A 46 3.30 -5.29 8.73
N HIS A 47 3.86 -5.33 7.52
CA HIS A 47 5.11 -4.64 7.18
C HIS A 47 5.29 -4.49 5.67
N VAL A 48 6.29 -3.69 5.29
CA VAL A 48 6.76 -3.57 3.91
C VAL A 48 8.04 -4.39 3.77
N GLU A 49 8.17 -5.12 2.67
CA GLU A 49 9.37 -5.84 2.29
C GLU A 49 9.98 -5.22 1.04
N VAL A 50 11.30 -5.32 0.94
CA VAL A 50 12.08 -4.91 -0.23
C VAL A 50 12.88 -6.09 -0.74
N TYR A 51 12.92 -6.24 -2.06
CA TYR A 51 13.81 -7.17 -2.73
C TYR A 51 15.14 -6.48 -3.05
N ASP A 52 16.23 -7.07 -2.57
CA ASP A 52 17.59 -6.73 -2.97
C ASP A 52 18.00 -7.66 -4.14
N GLY A 53 18.13 -7.09 -5.34
CA GLY A 53 18.50 -7.85 -6.54
C GLY A 53 19.94 -8.31 -6.58
N GLU A 54 20.85 -7.66 -5.85
CA GLU A 54 22.26 -8.06 -5.76
C GLU A 54 22.41 -9.27 -4.83
N LEU A 55 21.67 -9.25 -3.72
CA LEU A 55 21.67 -10.34 -2.74
C LEU A 55 20.66 -11.44 -3.07
N ASN A 56 19.70 -11.19 -3.97
CA ASN A 56 18.59 -12.07 -4.33
C ASN A 56 17.76 -12.51 -3.11
N ILE A 57 17.46 -11.57 -2.21
CA ILE A 57 16.68 -11.80 -0.98
C ILE A 57 15.61 -10.73 -0.78
N TRP A 58 14.53 -11.11 -0.11
CA TRP A 58 13.54 -10.19 0.44
C TRP A 58 13.87 -9.89 1.91
N SER A 59 13.81 -8.63 2.31
CA SER A 59 14.00 -8.20 3.70
C SER A 59 12.91 -7.22 4.12
N VAL A 60 12.62 -7.18 5.42
CA VAL A 60 11.67 -6.22 5.99
C VAL A 60 12.29 -4.83 5.99
N MET A 61 11.53 -3.84 5.52
CA MET A 61 11.94 -2.44 5.54
C MET A 61 11.92 -1.88 6.97
N ASP A 62 12.97 -1.14 7.32
CA ASP A 62 13.09 -0.51 8.63
C ASP A 62 11.89 0.39 8.93
N HIS A 63 11.36 0.29 10.16
CA HIS A 63 10.22 1.08 10.63
C HIS A 63 8.92 0.89 9.82
N SER A 64 8.82 -0.13 8.98
CA SER A 64 7.58 -0.46 8.27
C SER A 64 6.61 -1.31 9.10
N ALA A 65 7.11 -1.95 10.16
CA ALA A 65 6.31 -2.84 11.01
C ALA A 65 5.17 -2.09 11.70
N LEU A 66 3.94 -2.48 11.39
CA LEU A 66 2.71 -1.92 11.91
C LEU A 66 1.61 -2.99 11.82
N SER A 67 1.04 -3.39 12.95
CA SER A 67 0.05 -4.47 13.00
C SER A 67 -1.20 -4.18 12.17
N ASP A 68 -1.62 -2.92 12.11
CA ASP A 68 -2.79 -2.48 11.35
C ASP A 68 -2.59 -1.03 10.87
N LEU A 69 -2.80 -0.80 9.57
CA LEU A 69 -2.74 0.53 8.94
C LEU A 69 -3.77 1.51 9.54
N ALA A 70 -4.90 1.02 10.06
CA ALA A 70 -5.91 1.85 10.70
C ALA A 70 -5.35 2.64 11.90
N LEU A 71 -4.33 2.10 12.59
CA LEU A 71 -3.69 2.75 13.73
C LEU A 71 -2.98 4.06 13.37
N LEU A 72 -2.64 4.26 12.09
CA LEU A 72 -2.05 5.51 11.63
C LEU A 72 -3.09 6.62 11.42
N ALA A 73 -4.39 6.31 11.49
CA ALA A 73 -5.46 7.27 11.30
C ALA A 73 -6.17 7.52 12.62
N SER A 74 -6.00 8.73 13.17
CA SER A 74 -6.64 9.16 14.42
C SER A 74 -8.17 9.17 14.39
N ASN A 75 -8.76 9.12 13.20
CA ASN A 75 -10.19 9.33 12.98
C ASN A 75 -10.95 8.02 12.75
N LEU A 76 -10.25 6.88 12.66
CA LEU A 76 -10.88 5.58 12.52
C LEU A 76 -11.19 4.98 13.90
N PRO A 77 -12.39 4.42 14.10
CA PRO A 77 -12.68 3.63 15.28
C PRO A 77 -11.87 2.33 15.26
N PRO A 78 -11.54 1.74 16.43
CA PRO A 78 -10.85 0.45 16.51
C PRO A 78 -11.63 -0.72 15.89
N SER A 79 -12.94 -0.56 15.66
CA SER A 79 -13.79 -1.55 14.98
C SER A 79 -13.76 -1.44 13.45
N ALA A 80 -12.99 -0.50 12.89
CA ALA A 80 -12.89 -0.34 11.45
C ALA A 80 -12.30 -1.59 10.78
N GLN A 81 -12.98 -2.10 9.75
CA GLN A 81 -12.50 -3.24 8.98
C GLN A 81 -11.92 -2.75 7.64
N GLN A 82 -10.67 -3.12 7.34
CA GLN A 82 -10.10 -2.84 6.01
C GLN A 82 -10.80 -3.70 4.94
N LEU A 83 -11.36 -3.05 3.92
CA LEU A 83 -12.06 -3.69 2.81
C LEU A 83 -11.12 -3.97 1.63
N TYR A 84 -10.22 -3.03 1.34
CA TYR A 84 -9.25 -3.15 0.26
C TYR A 84 -8.01 -2.32 0.58
N LEU A 85 -6.90 -2.68 -0.09
CA LEU A 85 -5.65 -1.95 -0.04
C LEU A 85 -5.01 -2.00 -1.44
N THR A 86 -4.67 -0.84 -2.00
CA THR A 86 -3.82 -0.79 -3.19
C THR A 86 -2.63 0.12 -2.98
N MET A 87 -1.47 -0.30 -3.49
CA MET A 87 -0.21 0.42 -3.37
C MET A 87 0.17 1.16 -4.66
N ALA A 88 0.54 2.42 -4.54
CA ALA A 88 1.08 3.29 -5.59
C ALA A 88 2.46 3.85 -5.18
N VAL A 89 3.22 4.38 -6.14
CA VAL A 89 4.52 4.98 -5.89
C VAL A 89 4.57 6.41 -6.43
N VAL A 90 5.11 7.33 -5.62
CA VAL A 90 5.55 8.65 -6.07
C VAL A 90 6.90 8.98 -5.48
N GLY A 91 7.93 9.11 -6.31
CA GLY A 91 9.29 9.33 -5.84
C GLY A 91 9.78 8.19 -4.93
N THR A 92 10.16 8.52 -3.70
CA THR A 92 10.57 7.56 -2.65
C THR A 92 9.44 7.15 -1.72
N ARG A 93 8.19 7.47 -2.05
CA ARG A 93 7.05 7.22 -1.18
C ARG A 93 6.12 6.17 -1.76
N LEU A 94 5.78 5.20 -0.94
CA LEU A 94 4.69 4.27 -1.16
C LEU A 94 3.41 4.94 -0.65
N PHE A 95 2.33 4.88 -1.43
CA PHE A 95 1.01 5.34 -1.04
C PHE A 95 0.07 4.15 -1.05
N PHE A 96 -0.57 3.93 0.09
CA PHE A 96 -1.54 2.89 0.34
C PHE A 96 -2.91 3.51 0.36
N LEU A 97 -3.68 3.29 -0.70
CA LEU A 97 -5.08 3.70 -0.76
C LEU A 97 -5.90 2.59 -0.13
N ALA A 98 -6.48 2.89 1.02
CA ALA A 98 -7.18 1.94 1.86
C ALA A 98 -8.65 2.36 2.00
N GLY A 99 -9.54 1.37 1.88
CA GLY A 99 -10.95 1.53 2.24
C GLY A 99 -11.23 0.82 3.54
N TYR A 100 -12.03 1.48 4.37
CA TYR A 100 -12.46 0.98 5.66
C TYR A 100 -13.97 0.98 5.74
N GLU A 101 -14.53 -0.10 6.27
CA GLU A 101 -15.90 -0.15 6.72
C GLU A 101 -15.94 0.23 8.20
N ILE A 102 -16.84 1.14 8.56
CA ILE A 102 -17.08 1.52 9.94
C ILE A 102 -18.58 1.50 10.22
N ALA A 103 -18.94 1.12 11.45
CA ALA A 103 -20.33 1.17 11.90
C ALA A 103 -20.88 2.59 11.76
N GLY A 104 -22.09 2.69 11.24
CA GLY A 104 -22.85 3.94 11.14
C GLY A 104 -23.53 4.30 12.46
N ASP A 105 -24.35 5.34 12.42
CA ASP A 105 -25.01 5.88 13.61
C ASP A 105 -26.18 5.00 14.09
N ASP A 106 -26.75 4.19 13.19
CA ASP A 106 -27.75 3.16 13.49
C ASP A 106 -27.10 1.76 13.43
N ASP A 107 -27.47 0.86 14.36
CA ASP A 107 -26.87 -0.49 14.56
C ASP A 107 -26.82 -1.39 13.32
N GLU A 108 -27.62 -1.10 12.28
CA GLU A 108 -27.71 -1.88 11.04
C GLU A 108 -27.10 -1.16 9.82
N SER A 109 -26.43 -0.03 10.04
CA SER A 109 -25.82 0.77 8.97
C SER A 109 -24.31 0.68 9.01
N PHE A 110 -23.70 0.59 7.83
CA PHE A 110 -22.25 0.70 7.64
C PHE A 110 -21.96 1.87 6.71
N ARG A 111 -20.85 2.54 6.94
CA ARG A 111 -20.31 3.56 6.02
C ARG A 111 -18.89 3.19 5.63
N THR A 112 -18.54 3.50 4.38
CA THR A 112 -17.18 3.34 3.87
C THR A 112 -16.41 4.65 3.99
N VAL A 113 -15.20 4.58 4.51
CA VAL A 113 -14.26 5.70 4.57
C VAL A 113 -13.00 5.34 3.79
N SER A 114 -12.50 6.27 2.99
CA SER A 114 -11.23 6.09 2.26
C SER A 114 -10.12 6.91 2.90
N LEU A 115 -8.95 6.31 3.05
CA LEU A 115 -7.76 6.95 3.57
C LEU A 115 -6.55 6.62 2.71
N VAL A 116 -5.58 7.52 2.74
CA VAL A 116 -4.27 7.29 2.15
C VAL A 116 -3.23 7.26 3.25
N HIS A 117 -2.54 6.13 3.38
CA HIS A 117 -1.34 6.02 4.21
C HIS A 117 -0.13 6.12 3.31
N SER A 118 0.93 6.80 3.74
CA SER A 118 2.17 6.88 2.98
C SER A 118 3.35 6.45 3.82
N TYR A 119 4.25 5.69 3.20
CA TYR A 119 5.52 5.28 3.77
C TYR A 119 6.68 5.84 2.94
N ASP A 120 7.57 6.60 3.58
CA ASP A 120 8.79 7.11 2.95
C ASP A 120 9.92 6.08 3.06
N THR A 121 10.27 5.44 1.94
CA THR A 121 11.32 4.41 1.87
C THR A 121 12.73 4.97 2.08
N SER A 122 12.86 6.30 2.21
CA SER A 122 14.12 7.01 2.46
C SER A 122 14.18 7.68 3.83
N ALA A 123 13.15 7.51 4.68
CA ALA A 123 13.13 8.10 6.00
C ALA A 123 14.30 7.60 6.86
N ALA A 124 15.11 8.53 7.36
CA ALA A 124 16.22 8.21 8.23
C ALA A 124 15.71 7.86 9.65
N PRO A 125 16.20 6.75 10.25
CA PRO A 125 15.81 6.34 11.58
C PRO A 125 15.94 7.46 12.62
N GLY A 126 14.85 7.74 13.35
CA GLY A 126 14.83 8.70 14.46
C GLY A 126 14.85 10.19 14.06
N LEU A 127 14.95 10.52 12.77
CA LEU A 127 14.96 11.91 12.30
C LEU A 127 13.60 12.39 11.81
N ALA A 128 12.81 11.50 11.20
CA ALA A 128 11.46 11.81 10.71
C ALA A 128 10.56 10.56 10.80
N PRO A 129 9.24 10.74 11.00
CA PRO A 129 8.31 9.62 10.92
C PRO A 129 8.28 9.07 9.49
N ALA A 130 8.45 7.76 9.35
CA ALA A 130 8.38 7.09 8.05
C ALA A 130 6.94 7.03 7.52
N TRP A 131 5.96 6.99 8.42
CA TRP A 131 4.53 6.90 8.11
C TRP A 131 3.80 8.23 8.28
N SER A 132 2.81 8.45 7.43
CA SER A 132 1.78 9.48 7.61
C SER A 132 0.46 9.03 7.00
N SER A 133 -0.66 9.59 7.47
CA SER A 133 -2.00 9.33 6.93
C SER A 133 -2.73 10.63 6.62
N PHE A 134 -3.56 10.60 5.58
CA PHE A 134 -4.41 11.73 5.22
C PHE A 134 -5.66 11.27 4.46
N GLN A 135 -6.70 12.10 4.48
CA GLN A 135 -7.87 11.87 3.64
C GLN A 135 -7.58 12.21 2.18
N PRO A 136 -8.05 11.41 1.22
CA PRO A 136 -7.95 11.75 -0.19
C PRO A 136 -8.75 13.04 -0.46
N LYS A 137 -8.18 13.95 -1.24
CA LYS A 137 -8.91 15.13 -1.73
C LYS A 137 -9.83 14.67 -2.85
N MET A 138 -11.14 14.69 -2.61
CA MET A 138 -12.14 14.58 -3.68
C MET A 138 -12.48 15.99 -4.18
N ASP A 139 -12.57 16.17 -5.49
CA ASP A 139 -12.92 17.48 -6.06
C ASP A 139 -14.29 17.95 -5.56
N HIS A 140 -14.33 19.24 -5.25
CA HIS A 140 -15.34 19.94 -4.49
C HIS A 140 -16.64 20.09 -5.28
N ASP A 141 -17.47 19.04 -5.34
CA ASP A 141 -18.87 19.19 -5.77
C ASP A 141 -19.86 18.19 -5.13
N ASN A 142 -19.44 17.42 -4.14
CA ASN A 142 -20.37 16.69 -3.28
C ASN A 142 -19.78 16.65 -1.86
N ASN A 143 -20.12 17.66 -1.07
CA ASN A 143 -19.82 17.75 0.37
C ASN A 143 -20.68 16.78 1.20
N VAL A 144 -21.07 15.67 0.59
CA VAL A 144 -21.73 14.54 1.20
C VAL A 144 -20.81 13.39 0.83
N GLU A 145 -20.11 12.84 1.82
CA GLU A 145 -19.81 11.41 1.78
C GLU A 145 -21.19 10.73 1.74
N ASP A 146 -21.80 10.69 0.55
CA ASP A 146 -22.89 9.78 0.30
C ASP A 146 -22.21 8.43 0.43
N GLY A 147 -22.37 7.81 1.61
CA GLY A 147 -21.78 6.52 1.97
C GLY A 147 -22.14 5.39 0.99
N SER A 148 -22.87 5.72 -0.09
CA SER A 148 -23.14 4.93 -1.27
C SER A 148 -21.95 4.79 -2.24
N LYS A 149 -20.93 5.68 -2.21
CA LYS A 149 -19.78 5.57 -3.12
C LYS A 149 -18.73 4.63 -2.57
N GLU A 150 -18.95 3.34 -2.78
CA GLU A 150 -17.94 2.32 -2.63
C GLU A 150 -16.84 2.53 -3.68
N LEU A 151 -15.68 3.02 -3.23
CA LEU A 151 -14.47 2.95 -4.03
C LEU A 151 -13.99 1.50 -4.01
N PHE A 152 -13.87 0.88 -5.18
CA PHE A 152 -13.18 -0.41 -5.31
C PHE A 152 -11.81 -0.12 -5.94
N SER A 153 -10.77 0.05 -5.11
CA SER A 153 -9.42 0.30 -5.63
C SER A 153 -8.78 -1.00 -6.12
N GLN A 154 -9.18 -1.47 -7.30
CA GLN A 154 -8.49 -2.58 -7.97
C GLN A 154 -7.20 -2.12 -8.68
N CYS A 155 -7.08 -0.82 -8.97
CA CYS A 155 -5.87 -0.23 -9.52
C CYS A 155 -5.77 1.25 -9.16
N CYS A 156 -4.55 1.76 -9.14
CA CYS A 156 -4.25 3.19 -9.03
C CYS A 156 -3.21 3.55 -10.08
N SER A 157 -3.36 4.73 -10.69
CA SER A 157 -2.32 5.32 -11.54
C SER A 157 -2.06 6.73 -11.07
N VAL A 158 -0.79 7.15 -11.10
CA VAL A 158 -0.41 8.50 -10.72
C VAL A 158 -0.03 9.25 -11.98
N GLN A 159 -0.73 10.35 -12.25
CA GLN A 159 -0.34 11.31 -13.26
C GLN A 159 0.37 12.48 -12.59
N LEU A 160 1.63 12.70 -12.93
CA LEU A 160 2.38 13.87 -12.49
C LEU A 160 2.13 15.01 -13.50
N SER A 161 1.70 16.18 -13.03
CA SER A 161 1.62 17.38 -13.86
C SER A 161 3.04 17.87 -14.17
N SER A 162 3.35 17.97 -15.46
CA SER A 162 4.59 18.58 -15.98
C SER A 162 4.61 20.10 -15.81
#